data_AF-A0A9E3SAE5-F1
#
_entry.id   AF-A0A9E3SAE5-F1
#
_cell.length_a   1.000
_cell.length_b   1.000
_cell.length_c   1.000
_cell.angle_alpha   90.00
_cell.angle_beta   90.00
_cell.angle_gamma   90.00
#
_symmetry.space_group_name_H-M   'P 1'
#
loop_
_entity.id
_entity.type
_entity.pdbx_description
1 polymer ?
#
loop_
_entity_poly.entity_id
_entity_poly.type
_entity_poly.pdbx_seq_one_letter_code
_entity_poly.pdbx_strand_id
1 'polypeptide(L)' 'KEVLKHYEDFVKPMHLQFIDPTKRFADIIIPQGGANQVAIDIVASRIRMNLDEERPKHENTP' A
#
# COMPACT_ATOMS: atom_id res chain seq x y z
N LYS A 1 -10.76 -28.63 -7.44
CA LYS A 1 -9.93 -28.84 -6.22
C LYS A 1 -8.45 -28.47 -6.41
N GLU A 2 -7.96 -28.28 -7.63
CA GLU A 2 -6.57 -27.93 -7.91
C GLU A 2 -6.11 -26.60 -7.28
N VAL A 3 -6.95 -25.57 -7.30
CA VAL A 3 -6.65 -24.26 -6.69
C VAL A 3 -6.41 -24.34 -5.19
N LEU A 4 -7.22 -25.13 -4.46
CA LEU A 4 -7.05 -25.31 -3.01
C LEU A 4 -5.74 -26.02 -2.69
N LYS A 5 -5.41 -27.06 -3.46
CA LYS A 5 -4.15 -27.77 -3.33
C LYS A 5 -2.96 -26.83 -3.57
N HIS A 6 -3.01 -26.02 -4.64
CA HIS A 6 -1.96 -25.05 -4.91
C HIS A 6 -1.83 -23.98 -3.80
N TYR A 7 -2.96 -23.53 -3.25
CA TYR A 7 -2.94 -22.57 -2.14
C TYR A 7 -2.27 -23.15 -0.89
N GLU A 8 -2.60 -24.39 -0.52
CA GLU A 8 -2.05 -25.07 0.64
C GLU A 8 -0.57 -25.43 0.47
N ASP A 9 -0.20 -25.95 -0.70
CA ASP A 9 1.15 -26.47 -0.96
C ASP A 9 2.17 -25.36 -1.23
N PHE A 10 1.75 -24.25 -1.85
CA PHE A 10 2.68 -23.21 -2.32
C PHE A 10 2.36 -21.82 -1.76
N VAL A 11 1.13 -21.32 -1.94
CA VAL A 11 0.83 -19.91 -1.62
C VAL A 11 0.91 -19.62 -0.12
N LYS A 12 0.28 -20.45 0.70
CA LYS A 12 0.23 -20.25 2.16
C LYS A 12 1.62 -20.38 2.82
N PRO A 13 2.44 -21.42 2.53
CA PRO A 13 3.80 -21.50 3.06
C PRO A 13 4.65 -20.29 2.69
N MET A 14 4.59 -19.85 1.43
CA MET A 14 5.35 -18.68 0.97
C MET A 14 4.90 -17.39 1.66
N HIS A 15 3.59 -17.22 1.89
CA HIS A 15 3.07 -16.08 2.64
C HIS A 15 3.60 -16.08 4.09
N LEU A 16 3.52 -17.21 4.79
CA LEU A 16 3.96 -17.30 6.19
C LEU A 16 5.47 -17.15 6.35
N GLN A 17 6.26 -17.69 5.42
CA GLN A 17 7.72 -17.66 5.50
C GLN A 17 8.31 -16.31 5.06
N PHE A 18 7.69 -15.64 4.07
CA PHE A 18 8.31 -14.47 3.43
C PHE A 18 7.46 -13.21 3.39
N ILE A 19 6.13 -13.28 3.37
CA ILE A 19 5.26 -12.09 3.28
C ILE A 19 4.85 -11.58 4.67
N ASP A 20 4.32 -12.44 5.56
CA ASP A 20 3.88 -11.98 6.88
C ASP A 20 5.02 -11.38 7.74
N PRO A 21 6.26 -11.91 7.70
CA PRO A 21 7.38 -11.30 8.42
C PRO A 21 7.70 -9.87 7.97
N THR A 22 7.44 -9.49 6.72
CA THR A 22 7.81 -8.16 6.20
C THR A 22 6.89 -7.06 6.71
N LYS A 23 5.71 -7.40 7.23
CA LYS A 23 4.77 -6.47 7.87
C LYS A 23 5.41 -5.64 8.99
N ARG A 24 6.44 -6.17 9.68
CA ARG A 24 7.16 -5.46 10.75
C ARG A 24 7.94 -4.24 10.27
N PHE A 25 8.21 -4.14 8.96
CA PHE A 25 8.97 -3.05 8.35
C PHE A 25 8.06 -1.96 7.76
N ALA A 26 6.74 -2.14 7.81
CA ALA A 26 5.82 -1.13 7.31
C ALA A 26 5.69 0.04 8.28
N ASP A 27 5.77 1.27 7.78
CA ASP A 27 5.51 2.47 8.58
C ASP A 27 4.04 2.56 8.99
N ILE A 28 3.13 2.11 8.11
CA ILE A 28 1.67 2.16 8.30
C ILE A 28 1.04 0.84 7.83
N ILE A 29 0.10 0.32 8.61
CA ILE A 29 -0.72 -0.86 8.25
C ILE A 29 -2.16 -0.40 8.00
N ILE A 30 -2.71 -0.72 6.82
CA ILE A 30 -4.10 -0.40 6.46
C ILE A 30 -4.96 -1.68 6.56
N PRO A 31 -5.86 -1.79 7.55
CA PRO A 31 -6.78 -2.93 7.65
C PRO A 31 -7.90 -2.84 6.61
N GLN A 32 -8.53 -3.97 6.30
CA GLN A 32 -9.65 -4.10 5.33
C GLN A 32 -9.31 -3.76 3.87
N GLY A 33 -8.05 -3.40 3.58
CA GLY A 33 -7.56 -3.14 2.22
C GLY A 33 -8.44 -2.14 1.47
N GLY A 34 -8.90 -2.54 0.27
CA GLY A 34 -9.68 -1.69 -0.63
C GLY A 34 -11.03 -1.21 -0.10
N ALA A 35 -11.55 -1.81 0.98
CA ALA A 35 -12.81 -1.38 1.59
C ALA A 35 -12.65 -0.16 2.53
N ASN A 36 -11.42 0.13 2.97
CA ASN A 36 -11.15 1.24 3.87
C ASN A 36 -10.93 2.55 3.09
N GLN A 37 -12.01 3.14 2.58
CA GLN A 37 -11.96 4.37 1.79
C GLN A 37 -11.25 5.52 2.53
N VAL A 38 -11.49 5.63 3.85
CA VAL A 38 -10.86 6.65 4.69
C VAL A 38 -9.33 6.53 4.67
N ALA A 39 -8.78 5.32 4.81
CA ALA A 39 -7.33 5.12 4.77
C ALA A 39 -6.74 5.38 3.38
N ILE A 40 -7.46 5.00 2.32
CA ILE A 40 -7.05 5.25 0.93
C ILE A 40 -6.99 6.76 0.66
N ASP A 41 -8.00 7.51 1.10
CA ASP A 41 -8.07 8.95 0.92
C ASP A 41 -6.92 9.67 1.64
N ILE A 42 -6.53 9.21 2.83
CA ILE A 42 -5.38 9.75 3.57
C ILE A 42 -4.08 9.56 2.78
N VAL A 43 -3.81 8.34 2.29
CA VAL A 43 -2.60 8.05 1.50
C VAL A 43 -2.59 8.85 0.20
N ALA A 44 -3.71 8.90 -0.51
CA ALA A 44 -3.86 9.68 -1.74
C ALA A 44 -3.65 11.18 -1.49
N SER A 45 -4.16 11.71 -0.38
CA SER A 45 -3.95 13.10 0.03
C SER A 45 -2.46 13.38 0.26
N ARG A 46 -1.74 12.50 0.97
CA ARG A 46 -0.31 12.67 1.22
C ARG A 46 0.50 12.69 -0.08
N ILE A 47 0.17 11.82 -1.04
CA ILE A 47 0.80 11.81 -2.36
C ILE A 47 0.55 13.13 -3.10
N ARG A 48 -0.70 13.62 -3.12
CA ARG A 48 -1.03 14.91 -3.76
C ARG A 48 -0.26 16.08 -3.16
N MET A 49 -0.16 16.13 -1.82
CA MET A 49 0.60 17.17 -1.12
C MET A 49 2.08 17.15 -1.53
N ASN A 50 2.71 15.96 -1.56
CA ASN A 50 4.12 15.85 -1.95
C ASN A 50 4.33 16.29 -3.41
N LEU A 51 3.41 15.95 -4.33
CA LEU A 51 3.48 16.37 -5.72
C LEU A 51 3.31 17.88 -5.91
N ASP A 52 2.49 18.52 -5.07
CA ASP A 52 2.27 19.97 -5.12
C ASP A 52 3.45 20.74 -4.49
N GLU A 53 4.14 20.16 -3.50
CA GLU A 53 5.39 20.70 -2.94
C GLU A 53 6.54 20.67 -3.96
N GLU A 54 6.57 19.67 -4.85
CA GLU A 54 7.59 19.53 -5.90
C GLU A 54 7.37 20.45 -7.11
N ARG A 55 6.21 21.11 -7.24
CA ARG A 55 6.01 22.10 -8.30
C ARG A 55 6.88 23.32 -8.01
N PRO A 56 7.86 23.65 -8.87
CA PRO A 56 8.55 24.92 -8.72
C PRO A 56 7.48 26.01 -8.79
N LYS A 57 7.46 26.88 -7.78
CA LYS A 57 6.68 28.12 -7.83
C LYS A 57 7.28 28.97 -8.96
N HIS A 58 6.90 28.67 -10.20
CA HIS A 58 7.10 29.63 -11.28
C HIS A 58 6.21 30.81 -10.94
N GLU A 59 6.88 31.81 -10.40
CA GLU A 59 6.42 33.16 -10.16
C GLU A 59 5.85 33.68 -11.48
N ASN A 60 4.53 33.63 -11.63
CA ASN A 60 3.83 34.53 -12.53
C ASN A 60 3.75 35.87 -11.81
N THR A 61 4.86 36.60 -11.81
CA THR A 61 4.79 38.05 -11.67
C THR A 61 4.42 38.60 -13.06
N PRO A 62 3.41 39.46 -13.20
CA PRO A 62 3.20 40.19 -14.45
C PRO A 62 4.43 41.02 -14.82
#